data_AF-A0A973IQS3-F1
#
_entry.id   AF-A0A973IQS3-F1
#
_cell.length_a   1.000
_cell.length_b   1.000
_cell.length_c   1.000
_cell.angle_alpha   90.00
_cell.angle_beta   90.00
_cell.angle_gamma   90.00
#
_symmetry.space_group_name_H-M   'P 1'
#
loop_
_entity.id
_entity.type
_entity.pdbx_description
1 polymer ?
#
loop_
_entity_poly.entity_id
_entity_poly.type
_entity_poly.pdbx_seq_one_letter_code
_entity_poly.pdbx_strand_id
1 'polypeptide(L)'
;MQYTTDVRIIRLMCTGRVDPTMIADAFIEGADGLMVVGCHFGDCHYITGNVQARVKVGLAVRLLDYAGLNPARISFSQCSSAEGERFVSLITAFDRSIRELGPLGTGDRLEPPVLKKKLHIARTALGREKLRWVAGKFTEFTTTGNKYGEKFTDHEMWRTLDTIIMDEMATHEILDALQSRPQAVLELARELRLPPPHILKYVLALQRRGLVGLAGVEGLSPVYRVIDQEAATAA
;
A
#
# COMPACT_ATOMS: atom_id res chain seq x y z
N MET A 1 20.12 22.01 -19.46
CA MET A 1 20.15 20.82 -18.59
C MET A 1 19.32 19.74 -19.25
N GLN A 2 19.91 18.59 -19.58
CA GLN A 2 19.22 17.49 -20.28
C GLN A 2 19.04 16.31 -19.32
N TYR A 3 17.92 15.61 -19.41
CA TYR A 3 17.62 14.35 -18.72
C TYR A 3 16.79 13.44 -19.64
N THR A 4 16.55 12.20 -19.22
CA THR A 4 15.80 11.20 -20.00
C THR A 4 14.42 11.70 -20.44
N THR A 5 13.98 11.30 -21.64
CA THR A 5 12.64 11.60 -22.18
C THR A 5 11.56 10.62 -21.70
N ASP A 6 11.94 9.58 -20.98
CA ASP A 6 11.02 8.53 -20.51
C ASP A 6 10.18 8.97 -19.32
N VAL A 7 10.58 10.06 -18.65
CA VAL A 7 9.85 10.61 -17.50
C VAL A 7 8.66 11.44 -17.97
N ARG A 8 7.49 11.15 -17.38
CA ARG A 8 6.25 11.93 -17.52
C ARG A 8 5.92 12.60 -16.20
N ILE A 9 5.91 13.93 -16.19
CA ILE A 9 5.68 14.72 -14.98
C ILE A 9 4.20 15.04 -14.84
N ILE A 10 3.60 14.67 -13.71
CA ILE A 10 2.26 15.07 -13.31
C ILE A 10 2.38 16.21 -12.29
N ARG A 11 1.89 17.39 -12.64
CA ARG A 11 1.95 18.56 -11.75
C ARG A 11 0.83 18.52 -10.72
N LEU A 12 1.21 18.61 -9.44
CA LEU A 12 0.32 18.85 -8.31
C LEU A 12 0.70 20.19 -7.66
N MET A 13 -0.25 20.82 -6.97
CA MET A 13 0.05 22.04 -6.21
C MET A 13 0.93 21.74 -4.97
N CYS A 14 0.77 20.55 -4.39
CA CYS A 14 1.55 20.11 -3.24
C CYS A 14 1.71 18.60 -3.26
N THR A 15 2.85 18.09 -2.81
CA THR A 15 3.04 16.65 -2.55
C THR A 15 2.08 16.11 -1.50
N GLY A 16 1.58 16.97 -0.61
CA GLY A 16 0.49 16.64 0.31
C GLY A 16 -0.79 16.18 -0.37
N ARG A 17 -0.97 16.42 -1.69
CA ARG A 17 -2.10 15.89 -2.47
C ARG A 17 -1.91 14.45 -2.93
N VAL A 18 -0.69 13.92 -2.90
CA VAL A 18 -0.40 12.52 -3.28
C VAL A 18 -1.16 11.60 -2.35
N ASP A 19 -2.03 10.78 -2.92
CA ASP A 19 -2.73 9.72 -2.21
C ASP A 19 -1.98 8.39 -2.40
N PRO A 20 -1.85 7.54 -1.35
CA PRO A 20 -1.21 6.25 -1.49
C PRO A 20 -1.79 5.37 -2.61
N THR A 21 -3.10 5.46 -2.90
CA THR A 21 -3.70 4.66 -3.97
C THR A 21 -3.21 5.10 -5.35
N MET A 22 -2.90 6.38 -5.56
CA MET A 22 -2.35 6.89 -6.84
C MET A 22 -1.01 6.22 -7.18
N ILE A 23 -0.22 5.87 -6.16
CA ILE A 23 1.05 5.18 -6.35
C ILE A 23 0.79 3.75 -6.82
N ALA A 24 -0.14 3.05 -6.18
CA ALA A 24 -0.52 1.70 -6.59
C ALA A 24 -1.15 1.69 -7.99
N ASP A 25 -2.03 2.64 -8.29
CA ASP A 25 -2.67 2.80 -9.60
C ASP A 25 -1.60 2.96 -10.70
N ALA A 26 -0.53 3.73 -10.47
CA ALA A 26 0.55 3.90 -11.44
C ALA A 26 1.24 2.58 -11.82
N PHE A 27 1.50 1.69 -10.85
CA PHE A 27 2.09 0.36 -11.13
C PHE A 27 1.07 -0.60 -11.77
N ILE A 28 -0.22 -0.49 -11.43
CA ILE A 28 -1.29 -1.25 -12.08
C ILE A 28 -1.37 -0.91 -13.58
N GLU A 29 -1.19 0.37 -13.92
CA GLU A 29 -1.14 0.88 -15.30
C GLU A 29 0.21 0.65 -16.00
N GLY A 30 1.17 -0.01 -15.33
CA GLY A 30 2.42 -0.47 -15.95
C GLY A 30 3.61 0.50 -15.85
N ALA A 31 3.62 1.43 -14.89
CA ALA A 31 4.82 2.23 -14.64
C ALA A 31 5.97 1.37 -14.07
N ASP A 32 7.19 1.55 -14.59
CA ASP A 32 8.37 0.85 -14.08
C ASP A 32 8.94 1.48 -12.80
N GLY A 33 8.66 2.76 -12.57
CA GLY A 33 9.07 3.50 -11.39
C GLY A 33 8.26 4.78 -11.21
N LEU A 34 8.12 5.22 -9.96
CA LEU A 34 7.40 6.43 -9.58
C LEU A 34 8.24 7.27 -8.61
N MET A 35 8.42 8.53 -8.95
CA MET A 35 9.15 9.49 -8.11
C MET A 35 8.23 10.63 -7.68
N VAL A 36 8.14 10.87 -6.38
CA VAL A 36 7.47 12.03 -5.80
C VAL A 36 8.53 13.06 -5.43
N VAL A 37 8.46 14.24 -6.05
CA VAL A 37 9.38 15.35 -5.77
C VAL A 37 8.61 16.48 -5.08
N GLY A 38 9.08 16.92 -3.92
CA GLY A 38 8.47 18.01 -3.15
C GLY A 38 9.46 19.05 -2.63
N CYS A 39 8.94 20.05 -1.94
CA CYS A 39 9.76 21.06 -1.27
C CYS A 39 10.63 20.42 -0.17
N HIS A 40 11.71 21.11 0.20
CA HIS A 40 12.47 20.80 1.41
C HIS A 40 11.60 20.85 2.67
N PHE A 41 11.93 20.07 3.69
CA PHE A 41 11.18 20.05 4.94
C PHE A 41 11.43 21.38 5.65
N GLY A 42 10.36 22.06 6.04
CA GLY A 42 10.42 23.45 6.53
C GLY A 42 9.98 24.48 5.47
N ASP A 43 10.19 24.20 4.18
CA ASP A 43 9.90 25.14 3.08
C ASP A 43 8.55 24.87 2.39
N CYS A 44 7.66 24.11 3.03
CA CYS A 44 6.41 23.75 2.41
C CYS A 44 5.50 24.97 2.30
N HIS A 45 5.09 25.31 1.07
CA HIS A 45 4.10 26.37 0.84
C HIS A 45 2.78 26.15 1.58
N TYR A 46 2.40 24.88 1.80
CA TYR A 46 1.22 24.47 2.54
C TYR A 46 1.55 23.97 3.95
N ILE A 47 2.61 24.51 4.56
CA ILE A 47 3.03 24.31 5.96
C ILE A 47 3.55 22.89 6.24
N THR A 48 2.71 21.87 6.19
CA THR A 48 3.03 20.48 6.57
C THR A 48 2.75 19.45 5.48
N GLY A 49 2.30 19.89 4.30
CA GLY A 49 1.89 18.99 3.22
C GLY A 49 2.97 17.99 2.79
N ASN A 50 4.23 18.42 2.70
CA ASN A 50 5.34 17.51 2.34
C ASN A 50 5.71 16.54 3.46
N VAL A 51 5.54 16.92 4.74
CA VAL A 51 5.74 16.03 5.89
C VAL A 51 4.70 14.91 5.88
N GLN A 52 3.43 15.25 5.64
CA GLN A 52 2.36 14.27 5.47
C GLN A 52 2.58 13.38 4.25
N ALA A 53 3.08 13.96 3.14
CA ALA A 53 3.41 13.21 1.94
C ALA A 53 4.48 12.14 2.21
N ARG A 54 5.51 12.45 3.01
CA ARG A 54 6.55 11.47 3.39
C ARG A 54 5.94 10.24 4.05
N VAL A 55 4.99 10.43 4.97
CA VAL A 55 4.29 9.31 5.64
C VAL A 55 3.43 8.53 4.64
N LYS A 56 2.64 9.22 3.81
CA LYS A 56 1.75 8.57 2.83
C LYS A 56 2.50 7.76 1.77
N VAL A 57 3.60 8.32 1.25
CA VAL A 57 4.47 7.60 0.32
C VAL A 57 5.15 6.44 1.04
N GLY A 58 5.65 6.62 2.27
CA GLY A 58 6.23 5.52 3.05
C GLY A 58 5.25 4.38 3.34
N LEU A 59 3.98 4.69 3.62
CA LEU A 59 2.91 3.69 3.73
C LEU A 59 2.74 2.93 2.41
N ALA A 60 2.62 3.63 1.28
CA ALA A 60 2.49 3.00 -0.02
C ALA A 60 3.69 2.10 -0.33
N VAL A 61 4.93 2.56 -0.08
CA VAL A 61 6.16 1.78 -0.26
C VAL A 61 6.11 0.49 0.54
N ARG A 62 5.83 0.55 1.85
CA ARG A 62 5.80 -0.63 2.72
C ARG A 62 4.72 -1.63 2.33
N LEU A 63 3.54 -1.15 1.95
CA LEU A 63 2.44 -2.03 1.56
C LEU A 63 2.66 -2.65 0.18
N LEU A 64 3.18 -1.89 -0.80
CA LEU A 64 3.51 -2.41 -2.12
C LEU A 64 4.72 -3.36 -2.07
N ASP A 65 5.68 -3.10 -1.18
CA ASP A 65 6.75 -4.04 -0.87
C ASP A 65 6.16 -5.34 -0.32
N TYR A 66 5.25 -5.29 0.66
CA TYR A 66 4.53 -6.49 1.11
C TYR A 66 3.81 -7.23 -0.02
N ALA A 67 3.26 -6.49 -0.99
CA ALA A 67 2.62 -7.02 -2.19
C ALA A 67 3.60 -7.61 -3.23
N GLY A 68 4.92 -7.46 -3.03
CA GLY A 68 5.99 -8.05 -3.84
C GLY A 68 6.67 -7.08 -4.83
N LEU A 69 6.29 -5.81 -4.83
CA LEU A 69 6.95 -4.76 -5.62
C LEU A 69 8.32 -4.44 -5.01
N ASN A 70 9.34 -4.23 -5.84
CA ASN A 70 10.62 -3.76 -5.33
C ASN A 70 10.50 -2.32 -4.81
N PRO A 71 10.82 -2.03 -3.54
CA PRO A 71 10.66 -0.70 -2.95
C PRO A 71 11.51 0.36 -3.63
N ALA A 72 12.61 -0.01 -4.30
CA ALA A 72 13.45 0.90 -5.07
C ALA A 72 12.72 1.50 -6.30
N ARG A 73 11.59 0.93 -6.72
CA ARG A 73 10.75 1.51 -7.78
C ARG A 73 10.01 2.78 -7.35
N ILE A 74 10.01 3.11 -6.05
CA ILE A 74 9.32 4.29 -5.53
C ILE A 74 10.33 5.17 -4.82
N SER A 75 10.39 6.44 -5.20
CA SER A 75 11.27 7.42 -4.56
C SER A 75 10.49 8.63 -4.06
N PHE A 76 10.88 9.14 -2.89
CA PHE A 76 10.47 10.46 -2.41
C PHE A 76 11.71 11.33 -2.30
N SER A 77 11.72 12.46 -2.97
CA SER A 77 12.87 13.37 -3.02
C SER A 77 12.46 14.83 -2.84
N GLN A 78 13.44 15.64 -2.45
CA GLN A 78 13.22 17.06 -2.17
C GLN A 78 14.04 17.91 -3.13
N CYS A 79 13.38 18.90 -3.73
CA CYS A 79 13.96 19.83 -4.70
C CYS A 79 13.21 21.17 -4.62
N SER A 80 13.96 22.25 -4.45
CA SER A 80 13.48 23.63 -4.55
C SER A 80 13.35 24.05 -6.02
N SER A 81 12.58 25.12 -6.28
CA SER A 81 12.39 25.70 -7.61
C SER A 81 13.68 26.26 -8.22
N ALA A 82 14.66 26.62 -7.39
CA ALA A 82 15.96 27.13 -7.83
C ALA A 82 16.99 26.01 -8.13
N GLU A 83 16.69 24.75 -7.82
CA GLU A 83 17.66 23.64 -7.87
C GLU A 83 17.57 22.83 -9.18
N GLY A 84 17.67 23.49 -10.33
CA GLY A 84 17.56 22.83 -11.64
C GLY A 84 18.56 21.68 -11.86
N GLU A 85 19.81 21.87 -11.44
CA GLU A 85 20.86 20.83 -11.57
C GLU A 85 20.58 19.62 -10.67
N ARG A 86 20.07 19.85 -9.46
CA ARG A 86 19.67 18.79 -8.53
C ARG A 86 18.52 17.99 -9.12
N PHE A 87 17.52 18.66 -9.70
CA PHE A 87 16.39 18.00 -10.34
C PHE A 87 16.85 17.03 -11.45
N VAL A 88 17.73 17.49 -12.33
CA VAL A 88 18.32 16.65 -13.38
C VAL A 88 19.12 15.49 -12.80
N SER A 89 19.90 15.73 -11.75
CA SER A 89 20.69 14.69 -11.07
C SER A 89 19.81 13.62 -10.44
N LEU A 90 18.74 14.04 -9.74
CA LEU A 90 17.76 13.17 -9.10
C LEU A 90 17.05 12.27 -10.12
N ILE A 91 16.55 12.86 -11.22
CA ILE A 91 15.89 12.09 -12.28
C ILE A 91 16.86 11.12 -12.94
N THR A 92 18.06 11.58 -13.27
CA THR A 92 19.05 10.74 -13.96
C THR A 92 19.48 9.55 -13.09
N ALA A 93 19.67 9.78 -11.79
CA ALA A 93 19.98 8.70 -10.84
C ALA A 93 18.81 7.71 -10.70
N PHE A 94 17.58 8.23 -10.62
CA PHE A 94 16.40 7.38 -10.53
C PHE A 94 16.19 6.56 -11.80
N ASP A 95 16.22 7.17 -12.99
CA ASP A 95 16.13 6.48 -14.29
C ASP A 95 17.16 5.35 -14.39
N ARG A 96 18.42 5.61 -14.02
CA ARG A 96 19.46 4.57 -13.98
C ARG A 96 19.06 3.40 -13.09
N SER A 97 18.61 3.67 -11.86
CA SER A 97 18.20 2.62 -10.92
C SER A 97 17.02 1.80 -11.45
N ILE A 98 16.05 2.44 -12.13
CA ILE A 98 14.92 1.73 -12.74
C ILE A 98 15.35 0.87 -13.92
N ARG A 99 16.28 1.37 -14.76
CA ARG A 99 16.86 0.57 -15.86
C ARG A 99 17.62 -0.65 -15.37
N GLU A 100 18.35 -0.51 -14.27
CA GLU A 100 19.07 -1.63 -13.64
C GLU A 100 18.11 -2.69 -13.07
N LEU A 101 16.96 -2.27 -12.54
CA LEU A 101 15.89 -3.20 -12.13
C LEU A 101 15.14 -3.83 -13.30
N GLY A 102 15.15 -3.19 -14.45
CA GLY A 102 14.39 -3.60 -15.63
C GLY A 102 12.89 -3.34 -15.51
N PRO A 103 12.12 -3.80 -16.51
CA PRO A 103 10.69 -3.54 -16.58
C PRO A 103 9.95 -4.16 -15.38
N LEU A 104 8.76 -3.62 -15.09
CA LEU A 104 7.90 -4.09 -14.02
C LEU A 104 7.69 -5.62 -14.10
N GLY A 105 7.98 -6.31 -13.00
CA GLY A 105 7.95 -7.77 -12.87
C GLY A 105 9.28 -8.49 -13.11
N THR A 106 10.34 -7.81 -13.58
CA THR A 106 11.67 -8.44 -13.76
C THR A 106 12.55 -8.33 -12.51
N GLY A 107 12.73 -7.11 -11.99
CA GLY A 107 13.50 -6.83 -10.76
C GLY A 107 12.66 -6.89 -9.48
N ASP A 108 11.47 -7.47 -9.54
CA ASP A 108 10.51 -7.57 -8.45
C ASP A 108 10.52 -8.97 -7.81
N ARG A 109 9.90 -9.12 -6.63
CA ARG A 109 9.90 -10.40 -5.91
C ARG A 109 8.92 -11.43 -6.48
N LEU A 110 8.05 -11.00 -7.39
CA LEU A 110 6.96 -11.81 -7.93
C LEU A 110 6.84 -11.62 -9.44
N GLU A 111 6.45 -12.70 -10.11
CA GLU A 111 6.17 -12.73 -11.54
C GLU A 111 5.00 -11.78 -11.91
N PRO A 112 4.98 -11.21 -13.13
CA PRO A 112 4.03 -10.17 -13.52
C PRO A 112 2.53 -10.48 -13.28
N PRO A 113 2.02 -11.70 -13.57
CA PRO A 113 0.59 -12.00 -13.35
C PRO A 113 0.21 -11.98 -11.86
N VAL A 114 1.07 -12.55 -11.02
CA VAL A 114 0.85 -12.62 -9.56
C VAL A 114 1.04 -11.24 -8.94
N LEU A 115 2.08 -10.52 -9.38
CA LEU A 115 2.35 -9.15 -8.95
C LEU A 115 1.16 -8.25 -9.27
N LYS A 116 0.64 -8.27 -10.51
CA LYS A 116 -0.50 -7.45 -10.90
C LYS A 116 -1.72 -7.73 -10.02
N LYS A 117 -2.03 -9.00 -9.73
CA LYS A 117 -3.12 -9.37 -8.81
C LYS A 117 -2.90 -8.78 -7.42
N LYS A 118 -1.71 -8.94 -6.84
CA LYS A 118 -1.38 -8.38 -5.52
C LYS A 118 -1.38 -6.85 -5.49
N LEU A 119 -1.00 -6.17 -6.56
CA LEU A 119 -1.08 -4.71 -6.66
C LEU A 119 -2.53 -4.21 -6.59
N HIS A 120 -3.50 -4.92 -7.20
CA HIS A 120 -4.92 -4.56 -7.08
C HIS A 120 -5.46 -4.72 -5.66
N ILE A 121 -5.07 -5.81 -4.99
CA ILE A 121 -5.39 -6.06 -3.58
C ILE A 121 -4.79 -4.96 -2.69
N ALA A 122 -3.52 -4.66 -2.92
CA ALA A 122 -2.78 -3.60 -2.22
C ALA A 122 -3.44 -2.22 -2.39
N ARG A 123 -3.83 -1.89 -3.62
CA ARG A 123 -4.56 -0.66 -3.95
C ARG A 123 -5.88 -0.58 -3.20
N THR A 124 -6.61 -1.70 -3.09
CA THR A 124 -7.85 -1.78 -2.31
C THR A 124 -7.58 -1.54 -0.83
N ALA A 125 -6.57 -2.18 -0.25
CA ALA A 125 -6.18 -2.02 1.15
C ALA A 125 -5.78 -0.56 1.46
N LEU A 126 -4.94 0.07 0.63
CA LEU A 126 -4.54 1.48 0.75
C LEU A 126 -5.74 2.44 0.75
N GLY A 127 -6.82 2.08 0.07
CA GLY A 127 -8.05 2.86 0.05
C GLY A 127 -8.89 2.78 1.32
N ARG A 128 -8.64 1.81 2.21
CA ARG A 128 -9.45 1.56 3.40
C ARG A 128 -9.17 2.52 4.53
N GLU A 129 -10.22 2.76 5.31
CA GLU A 129 -10.25 3.74 6.40
C GLU A 129 -9.14 3.53 7.42
N LYS A 130 -8.87 2.28 7.83
CA LYS A 130 -7.89 1.97 8.87
C LYS A 130 -6.48 2.48 8.51
N LEU A 131 -6.00 2.19 7.31
CA LEU A 131 -4.69 2.66 6.85
C LEU A 131 -4.66 4.18 6.64
N ARG A 132 -5.75 4.75 6.09
CA ARG A 132 -5.86 6.20 5.89
C ARG A 132 -5.87 6.98 7.20
N TRP A 133 -6.57 6.48 8.20
CA TRP A 133 -6.69 7.12 9.51
C TRP A 133 -5.33 7.15 10.22
N VAL A 134 -4.63 6.01 10.28
CA VAL A 134 -3.32 5.93 10.95
C VAL A 134 -2.28 6.80 10.23
N ALA A 135 -2.24 6.77 8.89
CA ALA A 135 -1.35 7.64 8.13
C ALA A 135 -1.66 9.13 8.36
N GLY A 136 -2.94 9.51 8.42
CA GLY A 136 -3.36 10.89 8.70
C GLY A 136 -2.99 11.36 10.11
N LYS A 137 -3.04 10.46 11.10
CA LYS A 137 -2.68 10.76 12.50
C LYS A 137 -1.21 10.61 12.83
N PHE A 138 -0.41 10.08 11.91
CA PHE A 138 1.01 9.82 12.13
C PHE A 138 1.78 11.06 12.59
N THR A 139 1.60 12.18 11.90
CA THR A 139 2.31 13.43 12.25
C THR A 139 1.83 13.98 13.59
N GLU A 140 0.54 13.88 13.91
CA GLU A 140 -0.03 14.33 15.19
C GLU A 140 0.54 13.51 16.36
N PHE A 141 0.53 12.18 16.25
CA PHE A 141 1.01 11.29 17.31
C PHE A 141 2.52 11.37 17.57
N THR A 142 3.29 11.77 16.57
CA THR A 142 4.75 11.94 16.69
C THR A 142 5.15 13.33 17.16
N THR A 143 4.31 14.36 16.98
CA THR A 143 4.67 15.75 17.31
C THR A 143 3.93 16.28 18.54
N THR A 144 2.60 16.30 18.50
CA THR A 144 1.74 16.81 19.59
C THR A 144 1.40 15.72 20.59
N GLY A 145 1.31 14.47 20.14
CA GLY A 145 0.84 13.34 20.95
C GLY A 145 -0.68 13.17 20.90
N ASN A 146 -1.17 12.14 21.59
CA ASN A 146 -2.60 11.83 21.68
C ASN A 146 -3.30 12.67 22.78
N LYS A 147 -4.59 12.40 23.00
CA LYS A 147 -5.42 13.08 24.03
C LYS A 147 -4.85 12.97 25.45
N TYR A 148 -4.05 11.94 25.73
CA TYR A 148 -3.45 11.69 27.04
C TYR A 148 -2.03 12.28 27.17
N GLY A 149 -1.55 12.99 26.15
CA GLY A 149 -0.21 13.56 26.10
C GLY A 149 0.89 12.55 25.74
N GLU A 150 0.52 11.32 25.37
CA GLU A 150 1.48 10.30 24.93
C GLU A 150 1.97 10.64 23.53
N LYS A 151 3.29 10.75 23.38
CA LYS A 151 3.96 10.95 22.10
C LYS A 151 4.63 9.66 21.69
N PHE A 152 4.38 9.25 20.45
CA PHE A 152 4.95 8.04 19.88
C PHE A 152 6.18 8.38 19.06
N THR A 153 7.17 7.51 19.08
CA THR A 153 8.31 7.60 18.18
C THR A 153 7.94 7.17 16.77
N ASP A 154 8.68 7.64 15.77
CA ASP A 154 8.52 7.18 14.37
C ASP A 154 8.61 5.64 14.29
N HIS A 155 9.51 5.02 15.06
CA HIS A 155 9.68 3.57 15.07
C HIS A 155 8.42 2.83 15.59
N GLU A 156 7.84 3.29 16.70
CA GLU A 156 6.61 2.69 17.25
C GLU A 156 5.43 2.84 16.29
N MET A 157 5.32 4.01 15.66
CA MET A 157 4.28 4.28 14.67
C MET A 157 4.43 3.40 13.43
N TRP A 158 5.64 3.27 12.87
CA TRP A 158 5.88 2.40 11.71
C TRP A 158 5.67 0.93 12.04
N ARG A 159 6.11 0.45 13.21
CA ARG A 159 5.87 -0.93 13.64
C ARG A 159 4.38 -1.24 13.78
N THR A 160 3.62 -0.30 14.33
CA THR A 160 2.15 -0.42 14.42
C THR A 160 1.54 -0.46 13.03
N LEU A 161 1.97 0.42 12.14
CA LEU A 161 1.49 0.48 10.76
C LEU A 161 1.82 -0.80 9.98
N ASP A 162 3.02 -1.37 10.14
CA ASP A 162 3.40 -2.64 9.50
C ASP A 162 2.46 -3.78 9.92
N THR A 163 2.09 -3.85 11.20
CA THR A 163 1.13 -4.84 11.69
C THR A 163 -0.23 -4.65 11.03
N ILE A 164 -0.68 -3.39 10.88
CA ILE A 164 -1.94 -3.07 10.21
C ILE A 164 -1.88 -3.41 8.72
N ILE A 165 -0.77 -3.13 8.05
CA ILE A 165 -0.55 -3.47 6.64
C ILE A 165 -0.68 -4.98 6.45
N MET A 166 -0.02 -5.78 7.28
CA MET A 166 -0.10 -7.25 7.21
C MET A 166 -1.55 -7.74 7.41
N ASP A 167 -2.25 -7.21 8.41
CA ASP A 167 -3.64 -7.58 8.69
C ASP A 167 -4.59 -7.21 7.53
N GLU A 168 -4.47 -6.00 6.97
CA GLU A 168 -5.31 -5.52 5.86
C GLU A 168 -5.02 -6.27 4.57
N MET A 169 -3.74 -6.54 4.27
CA MET A 169 -3.34 -7.35 3.13
C MET A 169 -3.88 -8.78 3.24
N ALA A 170 -3.65 -9.46 4.36
CA ALA A 170 -4.16 -10.82 4.57
C ALA A 170 -5.70 -10.88 4.46
N THR A 171 -6.39 -9.87 5.02
CA THR A 171 -7.85 -9.78 4.93
C THR A 171 -8.33 -9.68 3.49
N HIS A 172 -7.73 -8.79 2.69
CA HIS A 172 -8.15 -8.59 1.31
C HIS A 172 -7.71 -9.73 0.38
N GLU A 173 -6.59 -10.41 0.67
CA GLU A 173 -6.19 -11.63 -0.03
C GLU A 173 -7.17 -12.79 0.22
N ILE A 174 -7.63 -12.97 1.46
CA ILE A 174 -8.64 -13.98 1.79
C ILE A 174 -9.97 -13.66 1.10
N LEU A 175 -10.40 -12.40 1.12
CA LEU A 175 -11.64 -11.98 0.45
C LEU A 175 -11.57 -12.23 -1.06
N ASP A 176 -10.46 -11.87 -1.70
CA ASP A 176 -10.26 -12.09 -3.14
C ASP A 176 -10.25 -13.60 -3.51
N ALA A 177 -9.58 -14.43 -2.69
CA ALA A 177 -9.58 -15.88 -2.89
C ALA A 177 -11.00 -16.47 -2.75
N LEU A 178 -11.74 -16.07 -1.71
CA LEU A 178 -13.11 -16.51 -1.45
C LEU A 178 -14.14 -15.96 -2.46
N GLN A 179 -13.86 -14.85 -3.13
CA GLN A 179 -14.69 -14.34 -4.24
C GLN A 179 -14.58 -15.24 -5.47
N SER A 180 -13.41 -15.83 -5.70
CA SER A 180 -13.17 -16.72 -6.84
C SER A 180 -13.89 -18.06 -6.68
N ARG A 181 -13.84 -18.65 -5.48
CA ARG A 181 -14.56 -19.88 -5.14
C ARG A 181 -14.72 -20.05 -3.62
N PRO A 182 -15.73 -20.78 -3.14
CA PRO A 182 -15.78 -21.21 -1.74
C PRO A 182 -14.60 -22.12 -1.40
N GLN A 183 -13.97 -21.90 -0.25
CA GLN A 183 -12.77 -22.65 0.17
C GLN A 183 -12.77 -22.93 1.67
N ALA A 184 -12.16 -24.07 2.03
CA ALA A 184 -11.81 -24.35 3.42
C ALA A 184 -10.55 -23.60 3.86
N VAL A 185 -10.39 -23.39 5.17
CA VAL A 185 -9.23 -22.70 5.77
C VAL A 185 -7.90 -23.35 5.37
N LEU A 186 -7.86 -24.69 5.27
CA LEU A 186 -6.65 -25.41 4.89
C LEU A 186 -6.27 -25.18 3.43
N GLU A 187 -7.25 -24.96 2.54
CA GLU A 187 -6.97 -24.63 1.14
C GLU A 187 -6.44 -23.21 1.02
N LEU A 188 -7.11 -22.25 1.68
CA LEU A 188 -6.67 -20.86 1.75
C LEU A 188 -5.25 -20.73 2.31
N ALA A 189 -4.93 -21.50 3.36
CA ALA A 189 -3.59 -21.50 3.96
C ALA A 189 -2.50 -21.96 2.96
N ARG A 190 -2.79 -22.97 2.12
CA ARG A 190 -1.86 -23.44 1.09
C ARG A 190 -1.72 -22.43 -0.04
N GLU A 191 -2.82 -21.85 -0.50
CA GLU A 191 -2.86 -20.88 -1.59
C GLU A 191 -2.13 -19.58 -1.22
N LEU A 192 -2.47 -19.01 -0.08
CA LEU A 192 -1.91 -17.74 0.40
C LEU A 192 -0.55 -17.91 1.10
N ARG A 193 -0.10 -19.16 1.30
CA ARG A 193 1.13 -19.51 2.03
C ARG A 193 1.19 -18.89 3.44
N LEU A 194 0.06 -18.91 4.13
CA LEU A 194 -0.10 -18.39 5.49
C LEU A 194 -0.45 -19.53 6.46
N PRO A 195 -0.05 -19.45 7.75
CA PRO A 195 -0.41 -20.45 8.74
C PRO A 195 -1.94 -20.60 8.89
N PRO A 196 -2.48 -21.83 8.95
CA PRO A 196 -3.92 -22.05 9.14
C PRO A 196 -4.54 -21.32 10.34
N PRO A 197 -3.88 -21.19 11.51
CA PRO A 197 -4.42 -20.41 12.63
C PRO A 197 -4.62 -18.93 12.29
N HIS A 198 -3.75 -18.35 11.46
CA HIS A 198 -3.87 -16.96 11.04
C HIS A 198 -5.05 -16.80 10.08
N ILE A 199 -5.17 -17.68 9.07
CA ILE A 199 -6.31 -17.68 8.15
C ILE A 199 -7.62 -17.83 8.92
N LEU A 200 -7.71 -18.80 9.83
CA LEU A 200 -8.90 -19.02 10.65
C LEU A 200 -9.27 -17.77 11.46
N LYS A 201 -8.28 -17.11 12.10
CA LYS A 201 -8.49 -15.85 12.82
C LYS A 201 -9.14 -14.78 11.93
N TYR A 202 -8.62 -14.57 10.72
CA TYR A 202 -9.16 -13.57 9.79
C TYR A 202 -10.54 -13.96 9.24
N VAL A 203 -10.74 -15.23 8.85
CA VAL A 203 -12.03 -15.74 8.37
C VAL A 203 -13.11 -15.57 9.43
N LEU A 204 -12.85 -15.94 10.68
CA LEU A 204 -13.81 -15.76 11.78
C LEU A 204 -14.07 -14.28 12.08
N ALA A 205 -13.04 -13.42 11.97
CA ALA A 205 -13.23 -11.97 12.10
C ALA A 205 -14.11 -11.40 10.98
N LEU A 206 -13.91 -11.85 9.74
CA LEU A 206 -14.72 -11.49 8.58
C LEU A 206 -16.16 -12.01 8.70
N GLN A 207 -16.34 -13.22 9.25
CA GLN A 207 -17.64 -13.80 9.53
C GLN A 207 -18.42 -12.99 10.56
N ARG A 208 -17.77 -12.56 11.66
CA ARG A 208 -18.40 -11.66 12.64
C ARG A 208 -18.79 -10.30 12.04
N ARG A 209 -18.09 -9.85 11.00
CA ARG A 209 -18.40 -8.62 10.25
C ARG A 209 -19.46 -8.83 9.16
N GLY A 210 -19.98 -10.04 8.98
CA GLY A 210 -20.97 -10.37 7.96
C GLY A 210 -20.43 -10.36 6.52
N LEU A 211 -19.10 -10.41 6.34
CA LEU A 211 -18.46 -10.39 5.02
C LEU A 211 -18.24 -11.79 4.46
N VAL A 212 -18.13 -12.78 5.34
CA VAL A 212 -17.89 -14.18 4.99
C VAL A 212 -18.92 -15.05 5.70
N GLY A 213 -19.44 -16.05 5.00
CA GLY A 213 -20.42 -17.00 5.53
C GLY A 213 -19.96 -18.44 5.32
N LEU A 214 -20.63 -19.37 6.00
CA LEU A 214 -20.47 -20.79 5.71
C LEU A 214 -21.20 -21.12 4.41
N ALA A 215 -20.48 -21.74 3.47
CA ALA A 215 -21.04 -22.31 2.26
C ALA A 215 -21.52 -23.75 2.49
N GLY A 216 -20.83 -24.47 3.37
CA GLY A 216 -21.11 -25.87 3.71
C GLY A 216 -19.99 -26.48 4.54
N VAL A 217 -20.01 -27.80 4.65
CA VAL A 217 -18.95 -28.59 5.29
C VAL A 217 -18.53 -29.69 4.31
N GLU A 218 -17.25 -29.73 3.97
CA GLU A 218 -16.65 -30.79 3.16
C GLU A 218 -15.84 -31.71 4.08
N GLY A 219 -16.32 -32.94 4.25
CA GLY A 219 -15.78 -33.89 5.23
C GLY A 219 -15.91 -33.35 6.66
N LEU A 220 -14.78 -32.98 7.27
CA LEU A 220 -14.71 -32.37 8.62
C LEU A 220 -14.36 -30.88 8.57
N SER A 221 -14.20 -30.30 7.39
CA SER A 221 -13.72 -28.93 7.22
C SER A 221 -14.86 -27.99 6.81
N PRO A 222 -15.11 -26.89 7.55
CA PRO A 222 -16.04 -25.87 7.11
C PRO A 222 -15.49 -25.14 5.88
N VAL A 223 -16.37 -24.95 4.90
CA VAL A 223 -16.09 -24.21 3.66
C VAL A 223 -16.74 -22.83 3.77
N TYR A 224 -15.99 -21.80 3.44
CA TYR A 224 -16.42 -20.41 3.56
C TYR A 224 -16.62 -19.79 2.19
N ARG A 225 -17.50 -18.80 2.10
CA ARG A 225 -17.73 -17.97 0.90
C ARG A 225 -17.94 -16.51 1.29
N VAL A 226 -17.64 -15.59 0.40
CA VAL A 226 -18.00 -14.18 0.58
C VAL A 226 -19.53 -14.05 0.52
N ILE A 227 -20.10 -13.23 1.39
CA ILE A 227 -21.52 -12.85 1.35
C ILE A 227 -21.59 -11.55 0.56
N ASP A 228 -22.31 -11.53 -0.56
CA ASP A 228 -22.50 -10.31 -1.34
C ASP A 228 -23.24 -9.25 -0.50
N GLN A 229 -22.60 -8.09 -0.33
CA GLN A 229 -23.15 -6.99 0.47
C GLN A 229 -24.30 -6.24 -0.23
N GLU A 230 -24.61 -6.52 -1.49
CA GLU A 230 -25.81 -5.96 -2.16
C GLU A 230 -27.12 -6.50 -1.57
N ALA A 231 -27.11 -7.63 -0.85
CA ALA A 231 -28.30 -8.17 -0.18
C ALA A 231 -28.48 -7.67 1.27
N ALA A 232 -27.43 -7.11 1.90
CA ALA A 232 -27.45 -6.75 3.32
C ALA A 232 -27.82 -5.28 3.60
N THR A 233 -27.99 -4.47 2.56
CA THR A 233 -28.45 -3.07 2.66
C THR A 233 -29.94 -2.90 2.30
N ALA A 234 -30.67 -4.01 2.10
CA ALA A 234 -32.09 -4.04 1.74
C ALA A 234 -33.01 -4.62 2.85
N ALA A 235 -32.54 -4.68 4.11
CA ALA A 235 -33.35 -5.11 5.26
C ALA A 235 -33.25 -4.11 6.42
#